data_AF-A0A6M5YWV5-F1
#
_entry.id   AF-A0A6M5YWV5-F1
#
_cell.length_a   1.000
_cell.length_b   1.000
_cell.length_c   1.000
_cell.angle_alpha   90.00
_cell.angle_beta   90.00
_cell.angle_gamma   90.00
#
_symmetry.space_group_name_H-M   'P 1'
#
loop_
_entity.id
_entity.type
_entity.pdbx_description
1 polymer ?
#
loop_
_entity_poly.entity_id
_entity_poly.type
_entity_poly.pdbx_seq_one_letter_code
_entity_poly.pdbx_strand_id
1 'polypeptide(L)'
;MTLEERLERIESMLVVLVERQQVREWYSVEEFAGLLAKAEFTVREWCRLGRIRAEKRLSGRGAFPAWCISHQELLRYQREGLLPLPMR
;
A
#
# COMPACT_ATOMS: atom_id res chain seq x y z
N MET A 1 -4.34 37.24 -10.63
CA MET A 1 -4.65 36.23 -9.60
C MET A 1 -4.84 36.97 -8.29
N THR A 2 -6.04 36.99 -7.75
CA THR A 2 -6.32 37.60 -6.45
C THR A 2 -5.85 36.71 -5.31
N LEU A 3 -5.91 37.20 -4.07
CA LEU A 3 -5.57 36.41 -2.91
C LEU A 3 -6.56 35.25 -2.72
N GLU A 4 -7.84 35.50 -2.99
CA GLU A 4 -8.94 34.54 -2.91
C GLU A 4 -8.73 33.39 -3.90
N GLU A 5 -8.43 33.70 -5.17
CA GLU A 5 -8.15 32.69 -6.21
C GLU A 5 -6.93 31.82 -5.86
N ARG A 6 -5.94 32.40 -5.18
CA ARG A 6 -4.75 31.67 -4.72
C ARG A 6 -5.09 30.74 -3.56
N LEU A 7 -5.92 31.17 -2.62
CA LEU A 7 -6.36 30.36 -1.48
C LEU A 7 -7.21 29.17 -1.95
N GLU A 8 -8.16 29.40 -2.85
CA GLU A 8 -9.03 28.35 -3.39
C GLU A 8 -8.25 27.27 -4.17
N ARG A 9 -7.19 27.70 -4.89
CA ARG A 9 -6.26 26.76 -5.54
C ARG A 9 -5.48 25.92 -4.53
N ILE A 10 -4.99 26.54 -3.46
CA ILE A 10 -4.25 25.83 -2.40
C ILE A 10 -5.17 24.84 -1.68
N GLU A 11 -6.39 25.25 -1.35
CA GLU A 11 -7.39 24.40 -0.70
C GLU A 11 -7.73 23.18 -1.57
N SER A 12 -7.97 23.39 -2.87
CA SER A 12 -8.22 22.32 -3.84
C SER A 12 -7.05 21.32 -3.90
N MET A 13 -5.81 21.80 -3.88
CA MET A 13 -4.63 20.92 -3.85
C MET A 13 -4.50 20.14 -2.53
N LEU A 14 -4.84 20.77 -1.40
CA LEU A 14 -4.81 20.12 -0.08
C LEU A 14 -5.85 19.02 0.03
N VAL A 15 -7.08 19.23 -0.45
CA VAL A 15 -8.13 18.20 -0.49
C VAL A 15 -7.64 16.97 -1.25
N VAL A 16 -7.07 17.15 -2.44
CA VAL A 16 -6.53 16.05 -3.24
C VAL A 16 -5.39 15.31 -2.52
N LEU A 17 -4.54 16.03 -1.78
CA LEU A 17 -3.46 15.41 -1.02
C LEU A 17 -3.98 14.61 0.17
N VAL A 18 -4.98 15.13 0.89
CA VAL A 18 -5.61 14.45 2.03
C VAL A 18 -6.36 13.19 1.59
N GLU A 19 -7.11 13.26 0.49
CA GLU A 19 -7.79 12.09 -0.08
C GLU A 19 -6.80 11.01 -0.51
N ARG A 20 -5.65 11.39 -1.09
CA ARG A 20 -4.57 10.46 -1.45
C ARG A 20 -3.80 9.91 -0.23
N GLN A 21 -3.84 10.61 0.90
CA GLN A 21 -3.16 10.23 2.15
C GLN A 21 -4.05 9.48 3.14
N GLN A 22 -5.19 8.89 2.74
CA GLN A 22 -5.87 7.94 3.62
C GLN A 22 -4.96 6.72 3.86
N VAL A 23 -4.18 6.81 4.93
CA VAL A 23 -3.37 5.74 5.47
C VAL A 23 -4.32 4.64 5.91
N ARG A 24 -4.33 3.56 5.14
CA ARG A 24 -5.01 2.33 5.54
C ARG A 24 -4.08 1.56 6.44
N GLU A 25 -4.61 0.98 7.51
CA GLU A 25 -3.81 0.13 8.39
C GLU A 25 -3.33 -1.14 7.65
N TRP A 26 -4.17 -1.65 6.74
CA TRP A 26 -3.94 -2.87 5.96
C TRP A 26 -4.24 -2.63 4.48
N TYR A 27 -3.42 -3.23 3.63
CA TYR A 27 -3.55 -3.22 2.18
C TYR A 27 -3.75 -4.63 1.65
N SER A 28 -4.60 -4.78 0.64
CA SER A 28 -4.62 -5.98 -0.18
C SER A 28 -3.36 -6.05 -1.08
N VAL A 29 -3.13 -7.20 -1.71
CA VAL A 29 -2.06 -7.34 -2.71
C VAL A 29 -2.24 -6.39 -3.88
N GLU A 30 -3.48 -6.20 -4.34
CA GLU A 30 -3.83 -5.27 -5.43
C GLU A 30 -3.49 -3.83 -5.06
N GLU A 31 -3.93 -3.40 -3.88
CA GLU A 31 -3.69 -2.04 -3.40
C GLU A 31 -2.20 -1.76 -3.20
N PHE A 32 -1.49 -2.71 -2.59
CA PHE A 32 -0.05 -2.60 -2.38
C PHE A 32 0.72 -2.59 -3.72
N ALA A 33 0.28 -3.38 -4.69
CA ALA A 33 0.84 -3.37 -6.04
C ALA A 33 0.62 -2.03 -6.74
N GLY A 34 -0.58 -1.45 -6.62
CA GLY A 34 -0.90 -0.12 -7.13
C GLY A 34 -0.01 0.98 -6.52
N LEU A 35 0.20 0.95 -5.21
CA LEU A 35 1.07 1.92 -4.51
C LEU A 35 2.54 1.87 -4.97
N LEU A 36 3.02 0.69 -5.38
CA LEU A 36 4.40 0.48 -5.80
C LEU A 36 4.60 0.47 -7.32
N ALA A 37 3.54 0.69 -8.10
CA ALA A 37 3.52 0.51 -9.55
C ALA A 37 4.11 -0.84 -9.98
N LYS A 38 3.66 -1.93 -9.32
CA LYS A 38 4.06 -3.31 -9.62
C LYS A 38 2.86 -4.13 -10.07
N ALA A 39 3.12 -5.25 -10.73
CA ALA A 39 2.10 -6.23 -11.04
C ALA A 39 1.68 -7.00 -9.78
N GLU A 40 0.38 -7.29 -9.63
CA GLU A 40 -0.14 -8.06 -8.49
C GLU A 40 0.56 -9.39 -8.30
N PHE A 41 0.83 -10.10 -9.40
CA PHE A 41 1.53 -11.39 -9.37
C PHE A 41 2.90 -11.27 -8.69
N THR A 42 3.63 -10.18 -8.96
CA THR A 42 4.96 -9.93 -8.37
C THR A 42 4.85 -9.76 -6.86
N VAL A 43 3.90 -8.93 -6.40
CA VAL A 43 3.68 -8.69 -4.96
C VAL A 43 3.18 -9.97 -4.26
N ARG A 44 2.29 -10.73 -4.91
CA ARG A 44 1.82 -12.02 -4.39
C ARG A 44 2.97 -13.01 -4.19
N GLU A 45 3.91 -13.05 -5.13
CA GLU A 45 5.09 -13.91 -5.05
C GLU A 45 6.03 -13.45 -3.92
N TRP A 46 6.16 -12.13 -3.69
CA TRP A 46 6.90 -11.62 -2.54
C TRP A 46 6.29 -12.06 -1.20
N CYS A 47 4.96 -12.02 -1.07
CA CYS A 47 4.27 -12.54 0.11
C CYS A 47 4.52 -14.05 0.28
N ARG A 48 4.42 -14.83 -0.81
CA ARG A 48 4.62 -16.28 -0.80
C ARG A 48 6.06 -16.67 -0.39
N LEU A 49 7.04 -15.91 -0.85
CA LEU A 49 8.46 -16.11 -0.56
C LEU A 49 8.90 -15.50 0.78
N GLY A 50 8.00 -14.84 1.52
CA GLY A 50 8.34 -14.16 2.78
C GLY A 50 9.24 -12.95 2.60
N ARG A 51 9.26 -12.35 1.41
CA ARG A 51 10.08 -11.17 1.09
C ARG A 51 9.43 -9.85 1.52
N ILE A 52 8.16 -9.92 1.90
CA ILE A 52 7.38 -8.86 2.53
C ILE A 52 6.65 -9.49 3.72
N ARG A 53 6.54 -8.75 4.83
CA ARG A 53 5.76 -9.17 6.00
C ARG A 53 4.26 -9.04 5.71
N ALA A 54 3.64 -10.16 5.33
CA ALA A 54 2.22 -10.24 5.02
C ALA A 54 1.53 -11.31 5.88
N GLU A 55 0.27 -11.08 6.21
CA GLU A 55 -0.57 -12.01 6.99
C GLU A 55 -1.70 -12.54 6.11
N LYS A 56 -2.13 -13.78 6.36
CA LYS A 56 -3.35 -14.31 5.76
C LYS A 56 -4.53 -14.03 6.69
N ARG A 57 -5.49 -13.22 6.23
CA ARG A 57 -6.71 -12.89 6.98
C ARG A 57 -7.95 -13.34 6.24
N LEU A 58 -8.99 -13.71 6.98
CA LEU A 58 -10.31 -14.01 6.40
C LEU A 58 -10.90 -12.69 5.89
N SER A 59 -11.14 -12.59 4.58
CA SER A 59 -11.60 -11.35 3.95
C SER A 59 -13.11 -11.11 4.06
N GLY A 60 -13.85 -12.02 4.70
CA GLY A 60 -15.33 -11.99 4.77
C GLY A 60 -16.05 -12.19 3.44
N ARG A 61 -15.33 -12.19 2.30
CA ARG A 61 -15.87 -12.35 0.93
C ARG A 61 -15.22 -13.52 0.19
N GLY A 62 -15.08 -14.68 0.84
CA GLY A 62 -14.57 -15.90 0.21
C GLY A 62 -14.21 -16.99 1.21
N ALA A 63 -14.09 -18.22 0.72
CA ALA A 63 -13.73 -19.39 1.53
C ALA A 63 -12.25 -19.43 1.93
N PHE A 64 -11.40 -18.61 1.30
CA PHE A 64 -9.95 -18.67 1.48
C PHE A 64 -9.39 -17.38 2.10
N PRO A 65 -8.44 -17.48 3.05
CA PRO A 65 -7.73 -16.33 3.58
C PRO A 65 -6.96 -15.58 2.48
N ALA A 66 -7.07 -14.25 2.47
CA ALA A 66 -6.36 -13.36 1.57
C ALA A 66 -5.11 -12.78 2.23
N TRP A 67 -4.09 -12.44 1.43
CA TRP A 67 -2.92 -11.71 1.93
C TRP A 67 -3.29 -10.27 2.28
N CYS A 68 -2.87 -9.83 3.46
CA CYS A 68 -2.97 -8.47 3.95
C CYS A 68 -1.57 -7.99 4.35
N ILE A 69 -1.20 -6.79 3.91
CA ILE A 69 0.11 -6.18 4.17
C ILE A 69 -0.13 -4.92 5.01
N SER A 70 0.57 -4.78 6.13
CA SER A 70 0.36 -3.63 7.01
C SER A 70 0.98 -2.35 6.42
N HIS A 71 0.46 -1.20 6.84
CA HIS A 71 1.09 0.09 6.50
C HIS A 71 2.53 0.19 7.01
N GLN A 72 2.82 -0.35 8.18
CA GLN A 72 4.18 -0.39 8.71
C GLN A 72 5.12 -1.14 7.77
N GLU A 73 4.65 -2.23 7.14
CA GLU A 73 5.43 -2.96 6.17
C GLU A 73 5.61 -2.19 4.86
N LEU A 74 4.63 -1.41 4.41
CA LEU A 74 4.80 -0.49 3.27
C LEU A 74 5.95 0.50 3.53
N LEU A 75 5.94 1.16 4.70
CA LEU A 75 6.97 2.12 5.09
C LEU A 75 8.35 1.46 5.22
N ARG A 76 8.41 0.24 5.78
CA ARG A 76 9.65 -0.55 5.85
C ARG A 76 10.16 -0.86 4.44
N TYR A 77 9.30 -1.37 3.56
CA TYR A 77 9.65 -1.70 2.18
C TYR A 77 10.17 -0.47 1.42
N GLN A 78 9.54 0.70 1.58
CA GLN A 78 10.00 1.92 0.92
C GLN A 78 11.40 2.36 1.38
N ARG A 79 11.76 2.08 2.64
CA ARG A 79 13.07 2.41 3.21
C ARG A 79 14.15 1.39 2.87
N GLU A 80 13.81 0.11 2.97
CA GLU A 80 14.78 -1.01 3.02
C GLU A 80 14.68 -1.95 1.82
N GLY A 81 13.60 -1.86 1.04
CA GLY A 81 13.30 -2.79 -0.03
C GLY A 81 12.78 -4.14 0.46
N LEU A 82 12.98 -5.17 -0.38
CA LEU A 82 12.55 -6.53 -0.10
C LEU A 82 13.43 -7.19 0.97
N LEU A 83 12.82 -8.01 1.82
CA LEU A 83 13.58 -8.88 2.70
C LEU A 83 14.44 -9.87 1.89
N PRO A 84 15.56 -10.34 2.47
CA PRO A 84 16.37 -11.39 1.89
C PRO A 84 15.53 -12.63 1.58
N LEU A 85 15.91 -13.36 0.53
CA LEU A 85 15.32 -14.68 0.28
C LEU A 85 15.66 -15.59 1.46
N PRO A 86 14.67 -16.28 2.06
CA PRO A 86 14.96 -17.24 3.11
C PRO A 86 15.86 -18.33 2.55
N MET A 87 17.01 -18.55 3.19
CA MET A 87 17.82 -19.73 2.92
C MET A 87 17.06 -20.97 3.42
N ARG A 88 16.94 -21.98 2.57
CA ARG A 88 16.28 -23.25 2.90
C ARG A 88 17.14 -24.10 3.80
#